data_AF-A0A7T6Z1H2-F1
#
_entry.id   AF-A0A7T6Z1H2-F1
#
_cell.length_a   1.000
_cell.length_b   1.000
_cell.length_c   1.000
_cell.angle_alpha   90.00
_cell.angle_beta   90.00
_cell.angle_gamma   90.00
#
_symmetry.space_group_name_H-M   'P 1'
#
loop_
_entity.id
_entity.type
_entity.pdbx_description
1 polymer ?
#
loop_
_entity_poly.entity_id
_entity_poly.type
_entity_poly.pdbx_seq_one_letter_code
_entity_poly.pdbx_strand_id
1 'polypeptide(L)'
;MKRLKWAALPLAAFFAFAGVSEANDGTHEVNEGESLWSIGIDYGVATEDIKAENGKSEDAINPGEQLEIPESSVSPEEEDLLARIIHAEAKGEPYDGKVGVGTVVLNRVAADEFPDSINGVVYEIEGGSYQFSPVMDGTLYEPADDEAKQAARDAIVFDGQGQGSTYFYNPETASNHWNATRDETISIGDHVFAR
;
A
#
# COMPACT_ATOMS: atom_id res chain seq x y z
N MET A 1 11.88 73.23 -25.03
CA MET A 1 11.29 71.92 -25.40
C MET A 1 10.67 71.31 -24.15
N LYS A 2 9.70 70.41 -24.37
CA LYS A 2 8.65 69.85 -23.48
C LYS A 2 9.07 69.44 -22.04
N ARG A 3 8.11 69.63 -21.12
CA ARG A 3 8.08 69.23 -19.70
C ARG A 3 8.10 67.70 -19.56
N LEU A 4 8.77 67.15 -18.54
CA LEU A 4 8.54 65.76 -18.12
C LEU A 4 8.07 65.71 -16.66
N LYS A 5 6.80 65.35 -16.52
CA LYS A 5 6.11 65.08 -15.26
C LYS A 5 6.61 63.73 -14.74
N TRP A 6 7.04 63.67 -13.48
CA TRP A 6 7.29 62.39 -12.81
C TRP A 6 5.93 61.87 -12.36
N ALA A 7 5.47 60.77 -12.98
CA ALA A 7 4.31 60.03 -12.51
C ALA A 7 4.76 59.14 -11.35
N ALA A 8 4.24 59.39 -10.15
CA ALA A 8 4.26 58.42 -9.07
C ALA A 8 3.30 57.27 -9.44
N LEU A 9 3.83 56.08 -9.71
CA LEU A 9 3.01 54.87 -9.68
C LEU A 9 2.79 54.47 -8.21
N PRO A 10 1.55 54.17 -7.79
CA PRO A 10 1.35 53.54 -6.49
C PRO A 10 1.92 52.12 -6.55
N LEU A 11 2.76 51.82 -5.55
CA LEU A 11 3.27 50.49 -5.24
C LEU A 11 2.06 49.56 -5.06
N ALA A 12 1.83 48.65 -6.00
CA ALA A 12 0.87 47.57 -5.83
C ALA A 12 1.40 46.69 -4.68
N ALA A 13 0.73 46.74 -3.53
CA ALA A 13 0.95 45.81 -2.45
C ALA A 13 0.54 44.41 -2.96
N PHE A 14 1.53 43.64 -3.40
CA PHE A 14 1.38 42.20 -3.56
C PHE A 14 1.17 41.62 -2.17
N PHE A 15 -0.09 41.41 -1.79
CA PHE A 15 -0.39 40.42 -0.76
C PHE A 15 -0.10 39.06 -1.39
N ALA A 16 1.11 38.55 -1.16
CA ALA A 16 1.34 37.13 -1.28
C ALA A 16 0.45 36.47 -0.24
N PHE A 17 -0.69 35.94 -0.69
CA PHE A 17 -1.39 34.91 0.05
C PHE A 17 -0.43 33.72 0.06
N ALA A 18 0.39 33.62 1.10
CA ALA A 18 1.00 32.35 1.44
C ALA A 18 -0.18 31.42 1.71
N GLY A 19 -0.48 30.56 0.74
CA GLY A 19 -1.23 29.35 1.03
C GLY A 19 -0.40 28.62 2.07
N VAL A 20 -0.76 28.77 3.33
CA VAL A 20 -0.50 27.72 4.31
C VAL A 20 -1.21 26.52 3.71
N SER A 21 -0.41 25.60 3.16
CA SER A 21 -0.80 24.21 3.06
C SER A 21 -1.15 23.81 4.47
N GLU A 22 -2.43 23.58 4.76
CA GLU A 22 -2.81 22.87 5.96
C GLU A 22 -2.13 21.50 5.84
N ALA A 23 -1.04 21.31 6.57
CA ALA A 23 -0.61 19.96 6.91
C ALA A 23 -1.81 19.33 7.61
N ASN A 24 -2.28 18.18 7.12
CA ASN A 24 -3.20 17.37 7.87
C ASN A 24 -2.45 17.01 9.15
N ASP A 25 -2.75 17.70 10.24
CA ASP A 25 -2.08 17.50 11.54
C ASP A 25 -2.67 16.20 12.10
N GLY A 26 -2.21 15.09 11.51
CA GLY A 26 -2.83 13.76 11.52
C GLY A 26 -2.72 13.06 12.85
N THR A 27 -3.06 13.73 13.95
CA THR A 27 -3.08 13.12 15.26
C THR A 27 -4.39 12.36 15.50
N HIS A 28 -4.28 11.21 16.15
CA HIS A 28 -5.40 10.37 16.58
C HIS A 28 -5.34 10.15 18.10
N GLU A 29 -6.44 10.42 18.81
CA GLU A 29 -6.61 10.07 20.22
C GLU A 29 -7.14 8.64 20.31
N VAL A 30 -6.36 7.75 20.93
CA VAL A 30 -6.73 6.32 21.08
C VAL A 30 -7.99 6.19 21.94
N ASN A 31 -9.02 5.56 21.38
CA ASN A 31 -10.26 5.23 22.07
C ASN A 31 -10.17 3.90 22.84
N GLU A 32 -11.09 3.71 23.78
CA GLU A 32 -11.19 2.44 24.51
C GLU A 32 -11.51 1.27 23.56
N GLY A 33 -10.63 0.28 23.53
CA GLY A 33 -10.79 -0.94 22.72
C GLY A 33 -10.07 -0.91 21.36
N GLU A 34 -9.43 0.20 21.00
CA GLU A 34 -8.62 0.28 19.79
C GLU A 34 -7.26 -0.43 19.94
N SER A 35 -6.70 -0.77 18.79
CA SER A 35 -5.37 -1.31 18.61
C SER A 35 -4.69 -0.54 17.47
N LEU A 36 -3.36 -0.61 17.37
CA LEU A 36 -2.67 -0.06 16.20
C LEU A 36 -3.19 -0.67 14.89
N TRP A 37 -3.62 -1.93 14.93
CA TRP A 37 -4.24 -2.58 13.78
C TRP A 37 -5.53 -1.90 13.36
N SER A 38 -6.49 -1.73 14.28
CA SER A 38 -7.77 -1.10 13.96
C SER A 38 -7.59 0.34 13.50
N ILE A 39 -6.66 1.08 14.11
CA ILE A 39 -6.31 2.44 13.69
C ILE A 39 -5.68 2.40 12.29
N GLY A 40 -4.72 1.51 12.03
CA GLY A 40 -4.14 1.32 10.70
C GLY A 40 -5.20 1.04 9.64
N ILE A 41 -6.21 0.23 9.94
CA ILE A 41 -7.34 -0.03 9.03
C ILE A 41 -8.13 1.24 8.73
N ASP A 42 -8.44 2.05 9.74
CA ASP A 42 -9.23 3.27 9.59
C ASP A 42 -8.51 4.34 8.75
N TYR A 43 -7.18 4.40 8.85
CA TYR A 43 -6.35 5.38 8.14
C TYR A 43 -5.68 4.84 6.87
N GLY A 44 -5.73 3.52 6.63
CA GLY A 44 -5.04 2.88 5.51
C GLY A 44 -3.51 2.91 5.67
N VAL A 45 -3.00 2.76 6.89
CA VAL A 45 -1.57 2.91 7.23
C VAL A 45 -1.05 1.64 7.87
N ALA A 46 0.20 1.27 7.55
CA ALA A 46 0.88 0.15 8.18
C ALA A 46 1.07 0.38 9.68
N THR A 47 0.86 -0.67 10.48
CA THR A 47 1.09 -0.61 11.93
C THR A 47 2.54 -0.28 12.28
N GLU A 48 3.50 -0.77 11.49
CA GLU A 48 4.93 -0.46 11.66
C GLU A 48 5.24 1.01 11.36
N ASP A 49 4.56 1.64 10.40
CA ASP A 49 4.73 3.07 10.12
C ASP A 49 4.17 3.94 11.26
N ILE A 50 3.00 3.58 11.80
CA ILE A 50 2.45 4.26 12.99
C ILE A 50 3.43 4.12 14.17
N LYS A 51 4.02 2.94 14.37
CA LYS A 51 5.00 2.74 15.44
C LYS A 51 6.25 3.58 15.23
N ALA A 52 6.79 3.59 14.02
CA ALA A 52 7.99 4.33 13.66
C ALA A 52 7.81 5.83 13.89
N GLU A 53 6.69 6.40 13.43
CA GLU A 53 6.37 7.83 13.60
C GLU A 53 6.24 8.21 15.08
N ASN A 54 5.72 7.30 15.91
CA ASN A 54 5.52 7.52 17.34
C ASN A 54 6.67 7.03 18.24
N GLY A 55 7.79 6.60 17.66
CA GLY A 55 8.95 6.09 18.41
C GLY A 55 8.65 4.85 19.27
N LYS A 56 7.70 4.02 18.84
CA LYS A 56 7.26 2.79 19.51
C LYS A 56 8.00 1.58 18.96
N SER A 57 8.24 0.59 19.82
CA SER A 57 8.79 -0.73 19.44
C SER A 57 7.78 -1.87 19.64
N GLU A 58 6.72 -1.62 20.38
CA GLU A 58 5.68 -2.59 20.74
C GLU A 58 4.32 -2.04 20.28
N ASP A 59 3.34 -2.93 20.12
CA ASP A 59 2.01 -2.55 19.63
C ASP A 59 1.10 -1.98 20.74
N ALA A 60 1.60 -1.92 21.97
CA ALA A 60 0.87 -1.45 23.12
C ALA A 60 0.58 0.05 23.03
N ILE A 61 -0.71 0.38 23.14
CA ILE A 61 -1.25 1.74 23.21
C ILE A 61 -2.24 1.84 24.37
N ASN A 62 -2.46 3.04 24.88
CA ASN A 62 -3.40 3.28 25.98
C ASN A 62 -4.52 4.24 25.54
N PRO A 63 -5.77 4.05 26.00
CA PRO A 63 -6.82 5.03 25.75
C PRO A 63 -6.43 6.43 26.23
N GLY A 64 -6.69 7.44 25.40
CA GLY A 64 -6.29 8.85 25.59
C GLY A 64 -4.85 9.17 25.17
N GLU A 65 -4.12 8.20 24.63
CA GLU A 65 -2.82 8.44 24.00
C GLU A 65 -3.00 9.15 22.66
N GLN A 66 -2.17 10.17 22.39
CA GLN A 66 -2.12 10.82 21.08
C GLN A 66 -1.08 10.11 20.21
N LEU A 67 -1.50 9.62 19.05
CA LEU A 67 -0.63 9.06 18.03
C LEU A 67 -0.55 10.02 16.85
N GLU A 68 0.66 10.29 16.37
CA GLU A 68 0.90 10.87 15.07
C GLU A 68 0.63 9.81 13.99
N ILE A 69 -0.31 10.05 13.09
CA ILE A 69 -0.65 9.15 11.99
C ILE A 69 0.05 9.66 10.73
N PRO A 70 1.02 8.91 10.17
CA PRO A 70 1.67 9.33 8.94
C PRO A 70 0.69 9.27 7.78
N GLU A 71 0.99 10.01 6.71
CA GLU A 71 0.22 9.90 5.48
C GLU A 71 0.33 8.48 4.91
N SER A 72 -0.79 7.92 4.43
CA SER A 72 -0.77 6.62 3.78
C SER A 72 0.10 6.67 2.53
N SER A 73 1.02 5.71 2.41
CA SER A 73 1.84 5.48 1.21
C SER A 73 1.05 4.85 0.07
N VAL A 74 -0.17 4.36 0.35
CA VAL A 74 -1.05 3.69 -0.60
C VAL A 74 -2.25 4.58 -0.90
N SER A 75 -2.38 4.99 -2.16
CA SER A 75 -3.56 5.77 -2.58
C SER A 75 -4.83 4.91 -2.61
N PRO A 76 -6.04 5.51 -2.48
CA PRO A 76 -7.30 4.77 -2.63
C PRO A 76 -7.41 4.01 -3.97
N GLU A 77 -6.85 4.56 -5.05
CA GLU A 77 -6.78 3.90 -6.34
C GLU A 77 -5.85 2.66 -6.35
N GLU A 78 -4.77 2.71 -5.58
CA GLU A 78 -3.86 1.59 -5.40
C GLU A 78 -4.40 0.53 -4.44
N GLU A 79 -5.12 0.91 -3.37
CA GLU A 79 -5.85 -0.04 -2.52
C GLU A 79 -6.89 -0.82 -3.36
N ASP A 80 -7.65 -0.12 -4.21
CA ASP A 80 -8.60 -0.76 -5.10
C ASP A 80 -7.91 -1.67 -6.14
N LEU A 81 -6.77 -1.25 -6.70
CA LEU A 81 -5.97 -2.09 -7.59
C LEU A 81 -5.45 -3.34 -6.87
N LEU A 82 -4.96 -3.17 -5.63
CA LEU A 82 -4.48 -4.26 -4.77
C LEU A 82 -5.61 -5.26 -4.48
N ALA A 83 -6.80 -4.78 -4.15
CA ALA A 83 -7.98 -5.62 -3.94
C ALA A 83 -8.36 -6.40 -5.21
N ARG A 84 -8.29 -5.76 -6.38
CA ARG A 84 -8.62 -6.42 -7.66
C ARG A 84 -7.60 -7.50 -8.03
N ILE A 85 -6.30 -7.25 -7.83
CA ILE A 85 -5.30 -8.28 -8.10
C ILE A 85 -5.42 -9.45 -7.11
N ILE A 86 -5.67 -9.19 -5.82
CA ILE A 86 -5.96 -10.25 -4.83
C ILE A 86 -7.19 -11.05 -5.25
N HIS A 87 -8.26 -10.38 -5.69
CA HIS A 87 -9.47 -11.06 -6.14
C HIS A 87 -9.19 -11.98 -7.33
N ALA A 88 -8.40 -11.53 -8.30
CA ALA A 88 -8.12 -12.31 -9.51
C ALA A 88 -7.17 -13.50 -9.24
N GLU A 89 -6.15 -13.32 -8.40
CA GLU A 89 -5.11 -14.32 -8.13
C GLU A 89 -5.52 -15.35 -7.06
N ALA A 90 -6.34 -14.95 -6.08
CA ALA A 90 -6.64 -15.77 -4.90
C ALA A 90 -8.14 -16.06 -4.75
N LYS A 91 -8.89 -16.06 -5.85
CA LYS A 91 -10.32 -16.39 -5.83
C LYS A 91 -10.53 -17.85 -5.39
N GLY A 92 -11.20 -18.03 -4.25
CA GLY A 92 -11.46 -19.36 -3.69
C GLY A 92 -10.40 -19.87 -2.73
N GLU A 93 -9.28 -19.14 -2.58
CA GLU A 93 -8.29 -19.42 -1.54
C GLU A 93 -8.83 -19.09 -0.14
N PRO A 94 -8.28 -19.71 0.92
CA PRO A 94 -8.50 -19.26 2.30
C PRO A 94 -8.14 -17.78 2.46
N TYR A 95 -8.79 -17.11 3.41
CA TYR A 95 -8.59 -15.68 3.67
C TYR A 95 -7.11 -15.30 3.84
N ASP A 96 -6.35 -16.07 4.63
CA ASP A 96 -4.92 -15.85 4.84
C ASP A 96 -4.11 -15.93 3.53
N GLY A 97 -4.55 -16.74 2.56
CA GLY A 97 -3.92 -16.82 1.24
C GLY A 97 -4.16 -15.55 0.42
N LYS A 98 -5.33 -14.94 0.56
CA LYS A 98 -5.67 -13.64 -0.06
C LYS A 98 -4.80 -12.52 0.51
N VAL A 99 -4.67 -12.46 1.83
CA VAL A 99 -3.76 -11.52 2.51
C VAL A 99 -2.33 -11.77 2.04
N GLY A 100 -1.89 -13.03 1.97
CA GLY A 100 -0.56 -13.40 1.49
C GLY A 100 -0.23 -12.89 0.08
N VAL A 101 -1.17 -12.95 -0.87
CA VAL A 101 -0.98 -12.38 -2.21
C VAL A 101 -0.80 -10.86 -2.13
N GLY A 102 -1.61 -10.16 -1.33
CA GLY A 102 -1.46 -8.72 -1.10
C GLY A 102 -0.10 -8.38 -0.51
N THR A 103 0.35 -9.14 0.50
CA THR A 103 1.67 -8.96 1.12
C THR A 103 2.81 -9.19 0.14
N VAL A 104 2.70 -10.13 -0.82
CA VAL A 104 3.72 -10.28 -1.88
C VAL A 104 3.84 -9.03 -2.73
N VAL A 105 2.71 -8.41 -3.11
CA VAL A 105 2.73 -7.16 -3.90
C VAL A 105 3.42 -6.05 -3.11
N LEU A 106 3.07 -5.87 -1.83
CA LEU A 106 3.66 -4.85 -0.97
C LEU A 106 5.15 -5.10 -0.69
N ASN A 107 5.55 -6.35 -0.45
CA ASN A 107 6.97 -6.72 -0.30
C ASN A 107 7.78 -6.40 -1.57
N ARG A 108 7.19 -6.53 -2.77
CA ARG A 108 7.84 -6.10 -4.00
C ARG A 108 7.98 -4.58 -4.04
N VAL A 109 6.94 -3.83 -3.70
CA VAL A 109 7.02 -2.35 -3.62
C VAL A 109 8.15 -1.90 -2.68
N ALA A 110 8.35 -2.60 -1.58
CA ALA A 110 9.38 -2.29 -0.60
C ALA A 110 10.81 -2.74 -0.99
N ALA A 111 10.97 -3.55 -2.05
CA ALA A 111 12.23 -4.16 -2.44
C ALA A 111 12.86 -3.44 -3.65
N ASP A 112 14.16 -3.13 -3.55
CA ASP A 112 14.92 -2.37 -4.56
C ASP A 112 14.95 -3.04 -5.95
N GLU A 113 14.72 -4.37 -6.03
CA GLU A 113 14.71 -5.13 -7.28
C GLU A 113 13.43 -4.97 -8.11
N PHE A 114 12.36 -4.41 -7.54
CA PHE A 114 11.03 -4.30 -8.16
C PHE A 114 10.59 -2.83 -8.31
N PRO A 115 9.51 -2.55 -9.05
CA PRO A 115 8.93 -1.21 -9.09
C PRO A 115 8.45 -0.72 -7.73
N ASP A 116 8.55 0.59 -7.49
CA ASP A 116 8.30 1.29 -6.22
C ASP A 116 6.85 1.72 -5.99
N SER A 117 5.88 1.10 -6.69
CA SER A 117 4.44 1.37 -6.53
C SER A 117 3.60 0.13 -6.81
N ILE A 118 2.41 0.05 -6.22
CA ILE A 118 1.49 -1.08 -6.44
C ILE A 118 1.14 -1.15 -7.93
N ASN A 119 0.91 0.01 -8.57
CA ASN A 119 0.69 0.06 -10.00
C ASN A 119 1.89 -0.51 -10.79
N GLY A 120 3.10 -0.07 -10.46
CA GLY A 120 4.32 -0.55 -11.11
C GLY A 120 4.49 -2.06 -11.00
N VAL A 121 4.29 -2.62 -9.80
CA VAL A 121 4.40 -4.06 -9.53
C VAL A 121 3.32 -4.85 -10.27
N VAL A 122 2.05 -4.43 -10.21
CA VAL A 122 0.95 -5.16 -10.84
C VAL A 122 1.08 -5.17 -12.36
N TYR A 123 1.54 -4.07 -12.97
CA TYR A 123 1.73 -3.95 -14.42
C TYR A 123 3.17 -4.28 -14.88
N GLU A 124 4.00 -4.87 -14.01
CA GLU A 124 5.37 -5.22 -14.35
C GLU A 124 5.44 -6.25 -15.49
N ILE A 125 6.31 -5.99 -16.47
CA ILE A 125 6.60 -6.89 -17.58
C ILE A 125 8.05 -7.37 -17.47
N GLU A 126 8.24 -8.68 -17.36
CA GLU A 126 9.55 -9.33 -17.38
C GLU A 126 9.60 -10.36 -18.51
N GLY A 127 10.72 -10.47 -19.22
CA GLY A 127 10.86 -11.48 -20.29
C GLY A 127 9.84 -11.35 -21.43
N GLY A 128 9.14 -10.22 -21.54
CA GLY A 128 8.12 -9.96 -22.56
C GLY A 128 6.70 -10.37 -22.15
N SER A 129 6.42 -10.65 -20.88
CA SER A 129 5.07 -10.94 -20.37
C SER A 129 4.82 -10.31 -19.00
N TYR A 130 3.56 -10.05 -18.67
CA TYR A 130 3.20 -9.54 -17.35
C TYR A 130 3.46 -10.61 -16.28
N GLN A 131 3.94 -10.19 -15.11
CA GLN A 131 4.15 -11.07 -13.96
C GLN A 131 2.83 -11.61 -13.39
N PHE A 132 1.77 -10.80 -13.45
CA PHE A 132 0.42 -11.15 -13.05
C PHE A 132 -0.43 -11.43 -14.29
N SER A 133 -0.90 -12.67 -14.46
CA SER A 133 -1.72 -13.05 -15.62
C SER A 133 -3.06 -12.30 -15.75
N PRO A 134 -3.74 -11.89 -14.65
CA PRO A 134 -4.98 -11.11 -14.69
C PRO A 134 -4.92 -9.81 -15.50
N VAL A 135 -3.72 -9.23 -15.65
CA VAL A 135 -3.52 -8.05 -16.49
C VAL A 135 -3.78 -8.38 -17.96
N MET A 136 -3.34 -9.56 -18.42
CA MET A 136 -3.44 -9.99 -19.82
C MET A 136 -4.81 -10.55 -20.17
N ASP A 137 -5.39 -11.35 -19.29
CA ASP A 137 -6.70 -11.98 -19.54
C ASP A 137 -7.88 -11.03 -19.24
N GLY A 138 -7.61 -9.90 -18.59
CA GLY A 138 -8.55 -8.82 -18.32
C GLY A 138 -9.36 -8.98 -17.03
N THR A 139 -9.17 -10.06 -16.27
CA THR A 139 -9.85 -10.28 -14.99
C THR A 139 -9.48 -9.24 -13.94
N LEU A 140 -8.32 -8.58 -14.06
CA LEU A 140 -7.92 -7.45 -13.20
C LEU A 140 -8.89 -6.25 -13.28
N TYR A 141 -9.66 -6.12 -14.35
CA TYR A 141 -10.61 -5.02 -14.53
C TYR A 141 -12.00 -5.32 -13.95
N GLU A 142 -12.21 -6.54 -13.42
CA GLU A 142 -13.40 -6.87 -12.66
C GLU A 142 -13.33 -6.24 -11.25
N PRO A 143 -14.46 -5.82 -10.67
CA PRO A 143 -14.48 -5.31 -9.31
C PRO A 143 -14.14 -6.41 -8.31
N ALA A 144 -13.33 -6.08 -7.30
CA ALA A 144 -13.05 -6.98 -6.19
C ALA A 144 -14.30 -7.25 -5.33
N ASP A 145 -14.41 -8.46 -4.80
CA ASP A 145 -15.37 -8.78 -3.75
C ASP A 145 -14.95 -8.19 -2.40
N ASP A 146 -15.87 -8.22 -1.43
CA ASP A 146 -15.65 -7.57 -0.13
C ASP A 146 -14.54 -8.28 0.67
N GLU A 147 -14.36 -9.58 0.47
CA GLU A 147 -13.31 -10.35 1.12
C GLU A 147 -11.92 -9.95 0.60
N ALA A 148 -11.76 -9.75 -0.72
CA ALA A 148 -10.51 -9.27 -1.31
C ALA A 148 -10.21 -7.82 -0.93
N LYS A 149 -11.24 -6.95 -0.83
CA LYS A 149 -11.06 -5.58 -0.30
C LYS A 149 -10.58 -5.58 1.14
N GLN A 150 -11.15 -6.46 1.98
CA GLN A 150 -10.68 -6.59 3.35
C GLN A 150 -9.26 -7.13 3.39
N ALA A 151 -8.93 -8.15 2.58
CA ALA A 151 -7.58 -8.69 2.50
C ALA A 151 -6.54 -7.66 2.03
N ALA A 152 -6.91 -6.73 1.14
CA ALA A 152 -6.04 -5.63 0.73
C ALA A 152 -5.71 -4.70 1.91
N ARG A 153 -6.73 -4.27 2.67
CA ARG A 153 -6.52 -3.45 3.88
C ARG A 153 -5.68 -4.16 4.92
N ASP A 154 -5.99 -5.43 5.19
CA ASP A 154 -5.23 -6.23 6.15
C ASP A 154 -3.77 -6.41 5.69
N ALA A 155 -3.52 -6.60 4.39
CA ALA A 155 -2.16 -6.65 3.86
C ALA A 155 -1.40 -5.33 4.02
N ILE A 156 -2.07 -4.18 3.77
CA ILE A 156 -1.49 -2.83 3.97
C ILE A 156 -1.12 -2.61 5.43
N VAL A 157 -2.03 -2.94 6.36
CA VAL A 157 -1.79 -2.75 7.79
C VAL A 157 -0.71 -3.69 8.33
N PHE A 158 -0.61 -4.89 7.73
CA PHE A 158 0.40 -5.91 8.02
C PHE A 158 1.77 -5.65 7.37
N ASP A 159 1.90 -4.62 6.54
CA ASP A 159 3.13 -4.39 5.77
C ASP A 159 4.39 -4.35 6.67
N GLY A 160 5.47 -4.97 6.18
CA GLY A 160 6.72 -5.14 6.93
C GLY A 160 6.75 -6.26 7.99
N GLN A 161 5.64 -6.94 8.30
CA GLN A 161 5.58 -7.97 9.36
C GLN A 161 5.60 -9.43 8.85
N GLY A 162 5.61 -9.62 7.53
CA GLY A 162 5.61 -10.94 6.89
C GLY A 162 6.98 -11.63 6.87
N GLN A 163 7.04 -12.79 6.20
CA GLN A 163 8.29 -13.54 6.01
C GLN A 163 9.12 -13.05 4.79
N GLY A 164 8.73 -11.91 4.20
CA GLY A 164 9.41 -11.30 3.05
C GLY A 164 9.26 -12.09 1.76
N SER A 165 8.12 -12.78 1.56
CA SER A 165 7.82 -13.47 0.30
C SER A 165 7.62 -12.45 -0.82
N THR A 166 8.33 -12.63 -1.93
CA THR A 166 8.18 -11.81 -3.16
C THR A 166 7.62 -12.62 -4.33
N TYR A 167 7.36 -13.92 -4.11
CA TYR A 167 6.76 -14.82 -5.09
C TYR A 167 5.71 -15.70 -4.44
N PHE A 168 4.73 -16.13 -5.24
CA PHE A 168 3.86 -17.25 -4.93
C PHE A 168 3.61 -18.10 -6.18
N TYR A 169 3.21 -19.34 -6.00
CA TYR A 169 2.77 -20.22 -7.08
C TYR A 169 1.89 -21.35 -6.55
N ASN A 170 1.04 -21.90 -7.41
CA ASN A 170 0.33 -23.13 -7.13
C ASN A 170 1.16 -24.33 -7.63
N PRO A 171 1.65 -25.23 -6.74
CA PRO A 171 2.55 -26.32 -7.12
C PRO A 171 1.90 -27.36 -8.03
N GLU A 172 0.57 -27.47 -8.04
CA GLU A 172 -0.18 -28.43 -8.86
C GLU A 172 -0.42 -27.93 -10.29
N THR A 173 -0.53 -26.60 -10.48
CA THR A 173 -0.90 -26.01 -11.79
C THR A 173 0.21 -25.19 -12.44
N ALA A 174 1.26 -24.79 -11.70
CA ALA A 174 2.38 -24.04 -12.24
C ALA A 174 3.10 -24.83 -13.33
N SER A 175 2.97 -24.37 -14.58
CA SER A 175 3.54 -25.03 -15.77
C SER A 175 5.07 -24.94 -15.84
N ASN A 176 5.66 -23.93 -15.20
CA ASN A 176 7.10 -23.74 -15.09
C ASN A 176 7.50 -23.68 -13.61
N HIS A 177 8.19 -24.72 -13.13
CA HIS A 177 8.70 -24.82 -11.75
C HIS A 177 9.95 -23.94 -11.50
N TRP A 178 10.15 -22.87 -12.28
CA TRP A 178 11.26 -21.94 -12.04
C TRP A 178 11.13 -21.25 -10.68
N ASN A 179 9.90 -21.12 -10.15
CA ASN A 179 9.64 -20.68 -8.79
C ASN A 179 9.94 -21.73 -7.72
N ALA A 180 9.91 -23.02 -8.07
CA ALA A 180 10.09 -24.10 -7.10
C ALA A 180 11.55 -24.29 -6.65
N THR A 181 12.51 -23.55 -7.22
CA THR A 181 13.89 -23.52 -6.74
C THR A 181 14.15 -22.39 -5.73
N ARG A 182 13.14 -21.57 -5.43
CA ARG A 182 13.23 -20.49 -4.45
C ARG A 182 13.13 -21.01 -3.03
N ASP A 183 13.54 -20.18 -2.07
CA ASP A 183 13.42 -20.50 -0.67
C ASP A 183 11.95 -20.32 -0.25
N GLU A 184 11.25 -21.45 -0.06
CA GLU A 184 9.87 -21.47 0.41
C GLU A 184 9.77 -20.88 1.83
N THR A 185 8.80 -20.00 2.05
CA THR A 185 8.55 -19.37 3.34
C THR A 185 7.36 -20.01 4.05
N ILE A 186 6.23 -20.15 3.35
CA ILE A 186 4.99 -20.71 3.88
C ILE A 186 4.10 -21.25 2.77
N SER A 187 3.22 -22.21 3.09
CA SER A 187 2.13 -22.65 2.22
C SER A 187 0.79 -22.32 2.86
N ILE A 188 -0.11 -21.70 2.10
CA ILE A 188 -1.46 -21.32 2.54
C ILE A 188 -2.43 -21.63 1.41
N GLY A 189 -3.44 -22.46 1.70
CA GLY A 189 -4.35 -22.94 0.66
C GLY A 189 -3.58 -23.72 -0.41
N ASP A 190 -3.83 -23.38 -1.67
CA ASP A 190 -3.17 -23.99 -2.82
C ASP A 190 -1.89 -23.22 -3.23
N HIS A 191 -1.50 -22.17 -2.51
CA HIS A 191 -0.31 -21.38 -2.80
C HIS A 191 0.88 -21.74 -1.90
N VAL A 192 2.06 -21.85 -2.54
CA VAL A 192 3.37 -21.78 -1.89
C VAL A 192 3.91 -20.37 -2.08
N PHE A 193 4.33 -19.73 -1.00
CA PHE A 193 4.98 -18.43 -0.97
C PHE A 193 6.49 -18.59 -0.80
N ALA A 194 7.28 -17.76 -1.46
CA ALA A 194 8.73 -17.90 -1.53
C ALA A 194 9.45 -16.57 -1.76
N ARG A 195 10.78 -16.59 -1.60
CA ARG A 195 11.70 -15.48 -1.92
C ARG A 195 12.93 -15.97 -2.67
#